data_AF-B2KAS8-F1
#
_entry.id   AF-B2KAS8-F1
#
_cell.length_a   1.000
_cell.length_b   1.000
_cell.length_c   1.000
_cell.angle_alpha   90.00
_cell.angle_beta   90.00
_cell.angle_gamma   90.00
#
_symmetry.space_group_name_H-M   'P 1'
#
loop_
_entity.id
_entity.type
_entity.pdbx_description
1 polymer ?
#
loop_
_entity_poly.entity_id
_entity_poly.type
_entity_poly.pdbx_seq_one_letter_code
_entity_poly.pdbx_strand_id
1 'polypeptide(L)'
;MKKGFTLLEILVVVLIIGILSAIAVPQYTKIVERGRASEALLTLKALAESVQRAEKLRRYPLGPNQWDSIDIAMPGTKTGTGYQTKYFTYYTGNDLGVANAPTFVSAVKVGAPNYILEMHVHQGDILSAVCVYTNGDTEAYDACIDLGFKNPVSHIGTSGAGKLGLERP
;
A
#
# COMPACT_ATOMS: atom_id res chain seq x y z
N MET A 1 34.14 -16.21 47.68
CA MET A 1 32.69 -15.93 47.80
C MET A 1 32.22 -15.41 46.45
N LYS A 2 31.33 -16.11 45.75
CA LYS A 2 30.78 -15.66 44.46
C LYS A 2 29.81 -14.50 44.74
N LYS A 3 30.06 -13.31 44.17
CA LYS A 3 29.11 -12.20 44.16
C LYS A 3 27.87 -12.65 43.38
N GLY A 4 26.77 -12.91 44.09
CA GLY A 4 25.47 -13.12 43.48
C GLY A 4 24.85 -11.77 43.13
N PHE A 5 24.12 -11.71 42.01
CA PHE A 5 23.28 -10.55 41.66
C PHE A 5 22.26 -10.30 42.77
N THR A 6 22.01 -9.03 43.08
CA THR A 6 20.98 -8.67 44.05
C THR A 6 19.60 -8.69 43.38
N LEU A 7 18.57 -9.10 44.12
CA LEU A 7 17.18 -9.03 43.63
C LEU A 7 16.77 -7.59 43.27
N LEU A 8 17.34 -6.61 43.99
CA LEU A 8 17.08 -5.20 43.77
C LEU A 8 17.68 -4.69 42.44
N GLU A 9 18.86 -5.16 42.06
CA GLU A 9 19.44 -4.86 40.74
C GLU A 9 18.54 -5.34 39.60
N ILE A 10 18.01 -6.56 39.71
CA ILE A 10 17.14 -7.11 38.65
C ILE A 10 15.78 -6.39 38.62
N LEU A 11 15.24 -5.96 39.76
CA LEU A 11 13.97 -5.24 39.83
C LEU A 11 14.02 -3.88 39.13
N VAL A 12 15.07 -3.09 39.38
CA VAL A 12 15.23 -1.76 38.74
C VAL A 12 15.48 -1.92 37.24
N VAL A 13 16.23 -2.94 36.82
CA VAL A 13 16.48 -3.19 35.40
C VAL A 13 15.20 -3.53 34.66
N VAL A 14 14.36 -4.42 35.20
CA VAL A 14 13.07 -4.78 34.56
C VAL A 14 12.13 -3.57 34.52
N LEU A 15 12.13 -2.73 35.57
CA LEU A 15 11.34 -1.49 35.59
C LEU A 15 11.75 -0.54 34.45
N ILE A 16 13.05 -0.30 34.27
CA ILE A 16 13.57 0.58 33.22
C ILE A 16 13.25 0.01 31.83
N ILE A 17 13.47 -1.28 31.61
CA ILE A 17 13.16 -1.95 30.34
C ILE A 17 11.65 -1.87 30.05
N GLY A 18 10.80 -2.02 31.07
CA GLY A 18 9.36 -1.87 30.97
C GLY A 18 8.96 -0.50 30.38
N ILE A 19 9.48 0.58 30.96
CA ILE A 19 9.17 1.96 30.51
C ILE A 19 9.66 2.18 29.07
N LEU A 20 10.89 1.77 28.75
CA LEU A 20 11.44 1.93 27.39
C LEU A 20 10.63 1.14 26.36
N SER A 21 10.21 -0.09 26.70
CA SER A 21 9.44 -0.96 25.79
C SER A 21 8.07 -0.37 25.45
N ALA A 22 7.41 0.29 26.40
CA ALA A 22 6.09 0.89 26.20
C ALA A 22 6.09 1.96 25.10
N ILE A 23 7.18 2.71 24.96
CA ILE A 23 7.34 3.75 23.94
C ILE A 23 7.93 3.16 22.65
N ALA A 24 8.90 2.25 22.77
CA ALA A 24 9.63 1.73 21.62
C ALA A 24 8.78 0.81 20.73
N VAL A 25 7.89 -0.01 21.29
CA VAL A 25 7.08 -0.97 20.53
C VAL A 25 6.17 -0.28 19.50
N PRO A 26 5.31 0.70 19.84
CA PRO A 26 4.45 1.35 18.86
C PRO A 26 5.23 2.15 17.80
N GLN A 27 6.43 2.65 18.13
CA GLN A 27 7.29 3.32 17.15
C GLN A 27 7.92 2.31 16.18
N TYR A 28 8.38 1.17 16.69
CA TYR A 28 8.98 0.12 15.87
C TYR A 28 7.98 -0.47 14.85
N THR A 29 6.72 -0.67 15.25
CA THR A 29 5.69 -1.19 14.32
C THR A 29 5.44 -0.23 13.15
N LYS A 30 5.43 1.09 13.39
CA LYS A 30 5.32 2.11 12.33
C LYS A 30 6.50 2.07 11.35
N ILE A 31 7.73 1.90 11.84
CA ILE A 31 8.93 1.81 10.98
C ILE A 31 8.85 0.57 10.08
N VAL A 32 8.50 -0.58 10.65
CA VAL A 32 8.35 -1.83 9.89
C VAL A 32 7.24 -1.70 8.85
N GLU A 33 6.12 -1.08 9.20
CA GLU A 33 5.01 -0.86 8.27
C GLU A 33 5.40 0.06 7.12
N ARG A 34 6.10 1.17 7.40
CA ARG A 34 6.65 2.06 6.38
C ARG A 34 7.60 1.31 5.44
N GLY A 35 8.42 0.41 5.97
CA GLY A 35 9.30 -0.44 5.17
C GLY A 35 8.50 -1.32 4.19
N ARG A 36 7.48 -2.03 4.68
CA ARG A 36 6.60 -2.87 3.85
C ARG A 36 5.86 -2.06 2.79
N ALA A 37 5.35 -0.90 3.16
CA ALA A 37 4.68 0.00 2.22
C ALA A 37 5.63 0.53 1.15
N SER A 38 6.88 0.83 1.49
CA SER A 38 7.88 1.25 0.51
C SER A 38 8.20 0.15 -0.51
N GLU A 39 8.29 -1.10 -0.08
CA GLU A 39 8.42 -2.27 -0.97
C GLU A 39 7.19 -2.44 -1.86
N ALA A 40 5.99 -2.25 -1.31
CA ALA A 40 4.76 -2.30 -2.08
C ALA A 40 4.68 -1.18 -3.13
N LEU A 41 5.11 0.04 -2.80
CA LEU A 41 5.20 1.16 -3.75
C LEU A 41 6.18 0.88 -4.89
N LEU A 42 7.33 0.25 -4.62
CA LEU A 42 8.27 -0.14 -5.67
C LEU A 42 7.66 -1.18 -6.61
N THR A 43 6.97 -2.17 -6.06
CA THR A 43 6.25 -3.19 -6.84
C THR A 43 5.13 -2.54 -7.67
N LEU A 44 4.37 -1.62 -7.06
CA LEU A 44 3.29 -0.90 -7.71
C LEU A 44 3.79 0.00 -8.85
N LYS A 45 4.94 0.66 -8.67
CA LYS A 45 5.59 1.45 -9.71
C LYS A 45 6.03 0.58 -10.88
N ALA A 46 6.68 -0.55 -10.62
CA ALA A 46 7.06 -1.49 -11.66
C ALA A 46 5.83 -2.00 -12.44
N LEU A 47 4.72 -2.24 -11.73
CA LEU A 47 3.44 -2.59 -12.32
C LEU A 47 2.87 -1.47 -13.20
N ALA A 48 2.83 -0.23 -12.70
CA ALA A 48 2.39 0.92 -13.47
C ALA A 48 3.22 1.10 -14.75
N GLU A 49 4.55 0.96 -14.67
CA GLU A 49 5.44 1.04 -15.83
C GLU A 49 5.21 -0.10 -16.85
N SER A 50 4.89 -1.31 -16.38
CA SER A 50 4.53 -2.43 -17.26
C SER A 50 3.22 -2.17 -18.01
N VAL A 51 2.21 -1.63 -17.31
CA VAL A 51 0.95 -1.21 -17.91
C VAL A 51 1.18 -0.08 -18.90
N GLN A 52 2.03 0.89 -18.55
CA GLN A 52 2.41 2.00 -19.42
C GLN A 52 3.02 1.50 -20.74
N ARG A 53 3.91 0.49 -20.69
CA ARG A 53 4.47 -0.15 -21.89
C ARG A 53 3.40 -0.87 -22.70
N ALA A 54 2.50 -1.60 -22.04
CA ALA A 54 1.41 -2.31 -22.70
C ALA A 54 0.45 -1.35 -23.43
N GLU A 55 0.16 -0.18 -22.84
CA GLU A 55 -0.64 0.89 -23.46
C GLU A 55 0.03 1.46 -24.72
N LYS A 56 1.34 1.75 -24.66
CA LYS A 56 2.09 2.28 -25.81
C LYS A 56 2.13 1.32 -27.00
N LEU A 57 2.16 0.02 -26.73
CA LEU A 57 2.17 -1.01 -27.77
C LEU A 57 0.80 -1.25 -28.41
N ARG A 58 -0.23 -0.44 -28.10
CA ARG A 58 -1.63 -0.64 -28.50
C ARG A 58 -2.16 -2.05 -28.15
N ARG A 59 -1.52 -2.72 -27.21
CA ARG A 59 -1.98 -3.98 -26.64
C ARG A 59 -3.06 -3.76 -25.57
N TYR A 60 -3.34 -2.49 -25.27
CA TYR A 60 -4.29 -2.00 -24.29
C TYR A 60 -5.21 -0.97 -24.97
N PRO A 61 -6.55 -1.14 -24.93
CA PRO A 61 -7.33 -0.86 -23.73
C PRO A 61 -7.99 -2.13 -23.19
N LEU A 62 -7.68 -2.52 -21.95
CA LEU A 62 -8.17 -3.77 -21.38
C LEU A 62 -9.18 -3.53 -20.26
N GLY A 63 -10.15 -4.43 -20.18
CA GLY A 63 -11.06 -4.56 -19.05
C GLY A 63 -10.34 -4.95 -17.75
N PRO A 64 -11.07 -5.07 -16.64
CA PRO A 64 -10.49 -5.32 -15.33
C PRO A 64 -9.71 -6.66 -15.27
N ASN A 65 -8.64 -6.70 -14.47
CA ASN A 65 -7.90 -7.92 -14.08
C ASN A 65 -7.14 -8.66 -15.19
N GLN A 66 -6.63 -7.94 -16.19
CA GLN A 66 -5.85 -8.56 -17.29
C GLN A 66 -4.36 -8.58 -16.96
N TRP A 67 -3.93 -9.72 -16.41
CA TRP A 67 -2.55 -9.97 -16.01
C TRP A 67 -1.66 -10.50 -17.14
N ASP A 68 -2.25 -11.02 -18.22
CA ASP A 68 -1.52 -11.65 -19.33
C ASP A 68 -0.79 -10.64 -20.24
N SER A 69 -1.11 -9.36 -20.10
CA SER A 69 -0.49 -8.26 -20.84
C SER A 69 0.68 -7.60 -20.10
N ILE A 70 0.95 -8.01 -18.86
CA ILE A 70 2.01 -7.45 -18.02
C ILE A 70 3.29 -8.25 -18.23
N ASP A 71 4.40 -7.56 -18.44
CA ASP A 71 5.72 -8.13 -18.74
C ASP A 71 6.62 -8.30 -17.49
N ILE A 72 6.05 -8.20 -16.29
CA ILE A 72 6.76 -8.38 -15.03
C ILE A 72 6.17 -9.54 -14.23
N ALA A 73 7.02 -10.22 -13.47
CA ALA A 73 6.58 -11.22 -12.51
C ALA A 73 6.05 -10.54 -11.24
N MET A 74 4.80 -10.81 -10.89
CA MET A 74 4.21 -10.33 -9.64
C MET A 74 4.72 -11.15 -8.44
N PRO A 75 4.99 -10.52 -7.29
CA PRO A 75 5.24 -11.24 -6.06
C PRO A 75 3.94 -11.85 -5.50
N GLY A 76 4.07 -12.98 -4.80
CA GLY A 76 2.96 -13.65 -4.12
C GLY A 76 2.22 -14.64 -5.02
N THR A 77 0.98 -14.93 -4.63
CA THR A 77 0.13 -15.95 -5.25
C THR A 77 -1.05 -15.27 -5.94
N LYS A 78 -1.34 -15.65 -7.19
CA LYS A 78 -2.55 -15.19 -7.87
C LYS A 78 -3.79 -15.74 -7.13
N THR A 79 -4.64 -14.84 -6.65
CA THR A 79 -5.89 -15.15 -5.94
C THR A 79 -7.04 -14.41 -6.62
N GLY A 80 -7.88 -15.15 -7.34
CA GLY A 80 -8.99 -14.56 -8.09
C GLY A 80 -8.49 -13.53 -9.11
N THR A 81 -8.81 -12.27 -8.86
CA THR A 81 -8.54 -11.13 -9.74
C THR A 81 -7.23 -10.40 -9.44
N GLY A 82 -6.52 -10.75 -8.36
CA GLY A 82 -5.32 -10.06 -7.91
C GLY A 82 -4.16 -11.00 -7.57
N TYR A 83 -3.02 -10.41 -7.19
CA TYR A 83 -1.87 -11.12 -6.63
C TYR A 83 -1.73 -10.79 -5.14
N GLN A 84 -1.86 -11.81 -4.30
CA GLN A 84 -1.79 -11.64 -2.86
C GLN A 84 -0.42 -12.05 -2.31
N THR A 85 0.19 -11.13 -1.57
CA THR A 85 1.34 -11.37 -0.70
C THR A 85 0.87 -11.45 0.76
N LYS A 86 1.81 -11.61 1.69
CA LYS A 86 1.49 -11.60 3.12
C LYS A 86 0.88 -10.27 3.59
N TYR A 87 1.31 -9.15 3.02
CA TYR A 87 0.95 -7.82 3.52
C TYR A 87 0.11 -7.00 2.55
N PHE A 88 0.17 -7.29 1.25
CA PHE A 88 -0.55 -6.53 0.22
C PHE A 88 -1.19 -7.45 -0.81
N THR A 89 -2.34 -7.03 -1.34
CA THR A 89 -2.94 -7.63 -2.53
C THR A 89 -2.93 -6.61 -3.67
N TYR A 90 -2.38 -7.00 -4.82
CA TYR A 90 -2.26 -6.17 -6.00
C TYR A 90 -3.41 -6.43 -6.97
N TYR A 91 -3.98 -5.36 -7.52
CA TYR A 91 -5.04 -5.41 -8.53
C TYR A 91 -4.71 -4.52 -9.71
N THR A 92 -5.28 -4.85 -10.86
CA THR A 92 -5.33 -3.98 -12.03
C THR A 92 -6.78 -3.83 -12.48
N GLY A 93 -7.15 -2.62 -12.87
CA GLY A 93 -8.52 -2.35 -13.29
C GLY A 93 -8.61 -1.09 -14.14
N ASN A 94 -9.81 -0.84 -14.62
CA ASN A 94 -10.17 0.39 -15.30
C ASN A 94 -11.49 0.90 -14.71
N ASP A 95 -11.74 2.20 -14.80
CA ASP A 95 -13.03 2.75 -14.37
C ASP A 95 -14.14 2.20 -15.28
N LEU A 96 -14.89 1.23 -14.74
CA LEU A 96 -15.90 0.47 -15.47
C LEU A 96 -16.96 1.40 -16.06
N GLY A 97 -17.13 1.35 -17.39
CA GLY A 97 -18.17 2.08 -18.11
C GLY A 97 -17.73 3.41 -18.72
N VAL A 98 -16.45 3.80 -18.58
CA VAL A 98 -15.90 4.98 -19.27
C VAL A 98 -15.02 4.53 -20.44
N ALA A 99 -15.42 4.87 -21.66
CA ALA A 99 -14.57 4.67 -22.84
C ALA A 99 -13.27 5.49 -22.67
N ASN A 100 -12.12 4.85 -22.89
CA ASN A 100 -10.81 5.45 -22.60
C ASN A 100 -10.62 5.83 -21.12
N ALA A 101 -11.14 5.04 -20.18
CA ALA A 101 -10.80 5.19 -18.77
C ALA A 101 -9.28 5.07 -18.55
N PRO A 102 -8.71 5.80 -17.57
CA PRO A 102 -7.38 5.49 -17.06
C PRO A 102 -7.38 4.07 -16.46
N THR A 103 -6.30 3.35 -16.68
CA THR A 103 -6.00 2.10 -15.99
C THR A 103 -5.51 2.44 -14.60
N PHE A 104 -6.04 1.80 -13.57
CA PHE A 104 -5.45 1.87 -12.24
C PHE A 104 -4.73 0.56 -11.91
N VAL A 105 -3.63 0.71 -11.19
CA VAL A 105 -2.96 -0.39 -10.52
C VAL A 105 -3.00 -0.07 -9.04
N SER A 106 -3.39 -1.03 -8.21
CA SER A 106 -3.53 -0.80 -6.78
C SER A 106 -2.85 -1.86 -5.94
N ALA A 107 -2.35 -1.46 -4.77
CA ALA A 107 -1.86 -2.31 -3.72
C ALA A 107 -2.72 -2.08 -2.47
N VAL A 108 -3.55 -3.05 -2.14
CA VAL A 108 -4.46 -3.02 -0.98
C VAL A 108 -3.74 -3.63 0.21
N LYS A 109 -3.55 -2.87 1.28
CA LYS A 109 -2.95 -3.37 2.52
C LYS A 109 -3.85 -4.44 3.15
N VAL A 110 -3.27 -5.58 3.48
CA VAL A 110 -3.93 -6.68 4.19
C VAL A 110 -3.78 -6.46 5.70
N GLY A 111 -4.90 -6.25 6.37
CA GLY A 111 -4.96 -6.01 7.82
C GLY A 111 -4.60 -4.59 8.22
N ALA A 112 -5.02 -4.21 9.42
CA ALA A 112 -4.93 -2.82 9.91
C ALA A 112 -3.49 -2.27 9.93
N PRO A 113 -3.30 -0.96 9.66
CA PRO A 113 -4.33 -0.05 9.13
C PRO A 113 -4.69 -0.37 7.67
N ASN A 114 -5.96 -0.21 7.28
CA ASN A 114 -6.44 -0.61 5.95
C ASN A 114 -6.40 0.59 4.98
N TYR A 115 -5.30 0.72 4.25
CA TYR A 115 -5.12 1.71 3.18
C TYR A 115 -4.85 1.04 1.83
N ILE A 116 -5.04 1.81 0.75
CA ILE A 116 -4.80 1.38 -0.62
C ILE A 116 -3.85 2.37 -1.25
N LEU A 117 -2.83 1.87 -1.93
CA LEU A 117 -1.95 2.68 -2.76
C LEU A 117 -2.37 2.47 -4.21
N GLU A 118 -2.64 3.53 -4.94
CA GLU A 118 -3.14 3.45 -6.30
C GLU A 118 -2.32 4.35 -7.23
N MET A 119 -2.04 3.86 -8.44
CA MET A 119 -1.41 4.62 -9.52
C MET A 119 -2.26 4.53 -10.78
N HIS A 120 -2.41 5.67 -11.45
CA HIS A 120 -3.19 5.76 -12.69
C HIS A 120 -2.28 5.87 -13.88
N VAL A 121 -2.55 5.06 -14.89
CA VAL A 121 -1.86 5.05 -16.18
C VAL A 121 -2.90 5.37 -17.25
N HIS A 122 -2.55 6.29 -18.14
CA HIS A 122 -3.42 6.65 -19.25
C HIS A 122 -2.60 7.03 -20.47
N GLN A 123 -2.93 6.43 -21.61
CA GLN A 123 -2.27 6.68 -22.90
C GLN A 123 -0.74 6.53 -22.84
N GLY A 124 -0.24 5.66 -21.98
CA GLY A 124 1.19 5.46 -21.81
C GLY A 124 1.89 6.50 -20.95
N ASP A 125 1.17 7.25 -20.11
CA ASP A 125 1.74 8.12 -19.08
C ASP A 125 1.18 7.78 -17.69
N ILE A 126 2.03 7.86 -16.66
CA ILE A 126 1.62 7.71 -15.26
C ILE A 126 1.10 9.07 -14.79
N LEU A 127 -0.20 9.15 -14.50
CA LEU A 127 -0.90 10.40 -14.21
C LEU A 127 -0.80 10.83 -12.75
N SER A 128 -0.99 9.90 -11.83
CA SER A 128 -1.06 10.19 -10.39
C SER A 128 -0.71 8.97 -9.55
N ALA A 129 -0.27 9.24 -8.33
CA ALA A 129 -0.17 8.26 -7.25
C ALA A 129 -0.97 8.79 -6.06
N VAL A 130 -1.91 7.99 -5.57
CA VAL A 130 -2.86 8.37 -4.53
C VAL A 130 -2.83 7.31 -3.43
N CYS A 131 -2.93 7.75 -2.17
CA CYS A 131 -3.21 6.87 -1.05
C CYS A 131 -4.67 7.03 -0.65
N VAL A 132 -5.40 5.92 -0.64
CA VAL A 132 -6.83 5.88 -0.34
C VAL A 132 -7.04 5.22 1.01
N TYR A 133 -7.92 5.79 1.83
CA TYR A 133 -8.27 5.29 3.15
C TYR A 133 -9.79 5.25 3.35
N THR A 134 -10.26 4.49 4.34
CA THR A 134 -11.69 4.44 4.67
C THR A 134 -12.07 5.61 5.56
N ASN A 135 -13.19 6.29 5.27
CA ASN A 135 -13.69 7.36 6.12
C ASN A 135 -13.86 6.91 7.58
N GLY A 136 -13.25 7.66 8.51
CA GLY A 136 -13.23 7.33 9.94
C GLY A 136 -12.06 6.46 10.40
N ASP A 137 -11.26 5.91 9.48
CA ASP A 137 -10.02 5.20 9.80
C ASP A 137 -8.84 6.18 9.86
N THR A 138 -8.66 6.78 11.05
CA THR A 138 -7.58 7.75 11.30
C THR A 138 -6.19 7.11 11.25
N GLU A 139 -6.07 5.83 11.58
CA GLU A 139 -4.79 5.11 11.50
C GLU A 139 -4.36 4.92 10.04
N ALA A 140 -5.30 4.61 9.14
CA ALA A 140 -5.04 4.55 7.71
C ALA A 140 -4.71 5.92 7.11
N TYR A 141 -5.39 6.99 7.57
CA TYR A 141 -5.05 8.36 7.17
C TYR A 141 -3.62 8.72 7.59
N ASP A 142 -3.26 8.52 8.86
CA ASP A 142 -1.93 8.79 9.37
C ASP A 142 -0.86 7.96 8.66
N ALA A 143 -1.16 6.69 8.35
CA ALA A 143 -0.26 5.86 7.55
C ALA A 143 -0.01 6.44 6.16
N CYS A 144 -1.03 6.95 5.46
CA CYS A 144 -0.86 7.63 4.17
C CYS A 144 0.05 8.87 4.29
N ILE A 145 -0.12 9.66 5.35
CA ILE A 145 0.72 10.84 5.60
C ILE A 145 2.17 10.44 5.90
N ASP A 146 2.39 9.41 6.73
CA ASP A 146 3.71 8.88 7.08
C ASP A 146 4.46 8.33 5.85
N LEU A 147 3.73 7.90 4.82
CA LEU A 147 4.27 7.48 3.53
C LEU A 147 4.60 8.65 2.58
N GLY A 148 4.23 9.87 2.94
CA GLY A 148 4.54 11.09 2.20
C GLY A 148 3.45 11.55 1.23
N PHE A 149 2.25 10.97 1.27
CA PHE A 149 1.12 11.46 0.48
C PHE A 149 0.52 12.70 1.14
N LYS A 150 0.50 13.83 0.42
CA LYS A 150 -0.01 15.10 0.95
C LYS A 150 -1.53 15.18 0.97
N ASN A 151 -2.19 14.56 0.00
CA ASN A 151 -3.65 14.58 -0.18
C ASN A 151 -4.20 13.15 -0.26
N PRO A 152 -4.26 12.39 0.86
CA PRO A 152 -4.94 11.10 0.87
C PRO A 152 -6.42 11.27 0.53
N VAL A 153 -6.97 10.36 -0.27
CA VAL A 153 -8.38 10.39 -0.69
C VAL A 153 -9.18 9.45 0.19
N SER A 154 -10.33 9.90 0.68
CA SER A 154 -11.22 9.01 1.42
C SER A 154 -12.19 8.28 0.49
N HIS A 155 -12.42 7.00 0.74
CA HIS A 155 -13.44 6.21 0.06
C HIS A 155 -14.52 5.77 1.06
N ILE A 156 -15.76 5.65 0.58
CA ILE A 156 -16.89 5.13 1.36
C ILE A 156 -17.00 3.62 1.05
N GLY A 157 -16.32 2.77 1.83
CA GLY A 157 -16.47 1.31 1.78
C GLY A 157 -15.38 0.52 1.06
N THR A 158 -15.44 -0.82 1.16
CA THR A 158 -14.39 -1.79 0.82
C THR A 158 -14.36 -2.30 -0.63
N SER A 159 -14.92 -1.57 -1.60
CA SER A 159 -14.80 -1.93 -3.02
C SER A 159 -14.12 -0.81 -3.80
N GLY A 160 -12.96 -1.10 -4.39
CA GLY A 160 -12.16 -0.18 -5.22
C GLY A 160 -12.84 0.19 -6.53
N ALA A 161 -13.88 1.02 -6.45
CA ALA A 161 -14.51 1.67 -7.59
C ALA A 161 -15.33 2.87 -7.08
N GLY A 162 -14.67 3.99 -6.81
CA GLY A 162 -15.38 5.18 -6.35
C GLY A 162 -14.55 6.45 -6.44
N LYS A 163 -14.49 6.97 -7.68
CA LYS A 163 -14.22 8.37 -8.02
C LYS A 163 -12.91 8.93 -7.49
N LEU A 164 -11.88 8.83 -8.32
CA LEU A 164 -10.80 9.81 -8.31
C LEU A 164 -11.40 11.21 -8.49
N GLY A 165 -11.33 12.01 -7.43
CA GLY A 165 -11.24 13.45 -7.57
C GLY A 165 -9.95 13.76 -8.30
N LEU A 166 -10.02 13.87 -9.63
CA LEU A 166 -8.96 14.43 -10.47
C LEU A 166 -8.84 15.94 -10.15
N GLU A 167 -8.21 16.29 -9.04
CA GLU A 167 -7.62 17.61 -8.90
C GLU A 167 -6.28 17.59 -9.66
N ARG A 168 -6.35 18.12 -10.89
CA ARG A 168 -5.17 18.47 -11.69
C ARG A 168 -4.38 19.60 -10.99
N PRO A 169 -3.06 19.68 -11.18
CA PRO A 169 -2.23 20.76 -10.62
C PRO A 169 -2.66 22.15 -11.11
#